data_AF-A0A4Y2AFI7-F1
#
_entry.id   AF-A0A4Y2AFI7-F1
#
_cell.length_a   1.000
_cell.length_b   1.000
_cell.length_c   1.000
_cell.angle_alpha   90.00
_cell.angle_beta   90.00
_cell.angle_gamma   90.00
#
_symmetry.space_group_name_H-M   'P 1'
#
loop_
_entity.id
_entity.type
_entity.pdbx_description
1 polymer ?
#
loop_
_entity_poly.entity_id
_entity_poly.type
_entity_poly.pdbx_seq_one_letter_code
_entity_poly.pdbx_strand_id
1 'polypeptide(L)'
;MQKRGLATLKRPPIFKIHNDTIRTVDSLKYLGVIIDNRFNWTAHIDFLRSKMLNLIKNFISVSGPNWGVGASLLKHWYLSVIQPSILYGSAVWGGSFTVKNINSLFSIQRLALLKISKSYRTCPTNALNVFLGIPPLHVVAKGLYVKFQIWKLRKNGFVFIDINNLDKYIEINNIELKYKILDFPTTVVDCDFEVYTDGSGIDGNIGASVCIFKDNKYINLFQFKLSNFNSVFQAELAAINFAAGWAMDNNVSVNIFTDSLSSIEALKKSNSKSKYLNEIKNNMFNAVGSVGLSWVKAHAGIPGNELADQYAKDSAVNGNFLSMPAPYSYLKKFINKFILNNWQQHWEDSKSGNRVREFIPKVDCALLTHNRYLLFFISGHGPFPAYLQRFNNLESTNCVCGGLGDPDHFAFDCPLTSSLHFVKPSNLNKHLWFSNILKNRISL
;
A
#
# COMPACT_ATOMS: atom_id res chain seq x y z
N MET A 1 -16.27 -39.49 -3.66
CA MET A 1 -17.22 -39.01 -4.70
C MET A 1 -16.49 -38.91 -6.04
N GLN A 2 -17.10 -39.48 -7.08
CA GLN A 2 -16.56 -39.75 -8.42
C GLN A 2 -16.01 -38.52 -9.16
N LYS A 3 -14.89 -38.71 -9.86
CA LYS A 3 -14.45 -37.85 -10.98
C LYS A 3 -15.54 -37.86 -12.06
N ARG A 4 -16.32 -36.78 -12.16
CA ARG A 4 -17.25 -36.57 -13.28
C ARG A 4 -16.49 -36.00 -14.49
N GLY A 5 -16.33 -36.86 -15.50
CA GLY A 5 -16.51 -36.56 -16.93
C GLY A 5 -15.85 -35.31 -17.52
N LEU A 6 -14.57 -35.42 -17.88
CA LEU A 6 -14.10 -34.86 -19.14
C LEU A 6 -13.61 -36.05 -19.95
N ALA A 7 -14.39 -36.47 -20.94
CA ALA A 7 -13.94 -37.43 -21.93
C ALA A 7 -12.72 -36.82 -22.64
N THR A 8 -11.51 -37.28 -22.32
CA THR A 8 -10.34 -37.01 -23.14
C THR A 8 -10.57 -37.69 -24.48
N LEU A 9 -11.05 -36.93 -25.46
CA LEU A 9 -11.23 -37.40 -26.83
C LEU A 9 -9.91 -38.01 -27.32
N LYS A 10 -9.93 -39.24 -27.83
CA LYS A 10 -8.74 -39.93 -28.38
C LYS A 10 -8.08 -39.15 -29.53
N ARG A 11 -8.83 -38.27 -30.19
CA ARG A 11 -8.34 -37.27 -31.14
C ARG A 11 -8.99 -35.93 -30.80
N PRO A 12 -8.22 -34.85 -30.54
CA PRO A 12 -8.79 -33.54 -30.30
C PRO A 12 -9.54 -33.06 -31.54
N PRO A 13 -10.69 -32.38 -31.39
CA PRO A 13 -11.43 -31.82 -32.52
C PRO A 13 -10.56 -30.79 -33.25
N ILE A 14 -10.62 -30.81 -34.58
CA ILE A 14 -9.95 -29.84 -35.44
C ILE A 14 -10.90 -28.67 -35.66
N PHE A 15 -10.58 -27.51 -35.10
CA PHE A 15 -11.33 -26.29 -35.33
C PHE A 15 -10.75 -25.55 -36.52
N LYS A 16 -11.61 -25.03 -37.41
CA LYS A 16 -11.21 -24.16 -38.50
C LYS A 16 -11.95 -22.83 -38.43
N ILE A 17 -11.25 -21.71 -38.60
CA ILE A 17 -11.84 -20.38 -38.81
C ILE A 17 -11.30 -19.87 -40.15
N HIS A 18 -12.17 -19.47 -41.07
CA HIS A 18 -11.79 -19.02 -42.42
C HIS A 18 -10.84 -19.99 -43.15
N ASN A 19 -11.10 -21.30 -43.07
CA ASN A 19 -10.25 -22.41 -43.56
C ASN A 19 -8.90 -22.62 -42.84
N ASP A 20 -8.51 -21.76 -41.90
CA ASP A 20 -7.29 -21.94 -41.13
C ASP A 20 -7.52 -22.88 -39.95
N THR A 21 -6.64 -23.88 -39.83
CA THR A 21 -6.69 -24.84 -38.72
C THR A 21 -6.17 -24.21 -37.44
N ILE A 22 -7.02 -24.18 -36.41
CA ILE A 22 -6.66 -23.68 -35.08
C ILE A 22 -6.03 -24.82 -34.28
N ARG A 23 -4.76 -24.65 -33.93
CA ARG A 23 -4.04 -25.60 -33.09
C ARG A 23 -4.59 -25.59 -31.66
N THR A 24 -4.96 -26.76 -31.16
CA THR A 24 -5.26 -26.96 -29.75
C THR A 24 -3.97 -26.98 -28.93
N VAL A 25 -3.93 -26.19 -27.86
CA VAL A 25 -2.77 -26.07 -26.96
C VAL A 25 -3.24 -26.15 -25.50
N ASP A 26 -2.40 -26.70 -24.62
CA ASP A 26 -2.72 -26.81 -23.19
C ASP A 26 -2.59 -25.47 -22.44
N SER A 27 -1.87 -24.51 -23.01
CA SER A 27 -1.77 -23.16 -22.48
C SER A 27 -1.53 -22.13 -23.59
N LEU A 28 -2.01 -20.91 -23.36
CA LEU A 28 -1.90 -19.79 -24.30
C LEU A 28 -1.39 -18.55 -23.56
N LYS A 29 -0.45 -17.82 -24.17
CA LYS A 29 -0.01 -16.52 -23.66
C LYS A 29 -0.82 -15.40 -24.29
N TYR A 30 -1.47 -14.58 -23.46
CA TYR A 30 -2.23 -13.41 -23.87
C TYR A 30 -1.83 -12.19 -23.04
N LEU A 31 -1.38 -11.12 -23.69
CA LEU A 31 -0.92 -9.87 -23.06
C LEU A 31 0.08 -10.07 -21.89
N GLY A 32 0.90 -11.12 -21.95
CA GLY A 32 1.89 -11.44 -20.91
C GLY A 32 1.41 -12.35 -19.77
N VAL A 33 0.14 -12.79 -19.79
CA VAL A 33 -0.42 -13.78 -18.86
C VAL A 33 -0.57 -15.11 -19.58
N ILE A 34 -0.19 -16.22 -18.94
CA ILE A 34 -0.42 -17.57 -19.48
C ILE A 34 -1.71 -18.12 -18.90
N ILE A 35 -2.61 -18.53 -19.77
CA ILE A 35 -3.89 -19.15 -19.42
C ILE A 35 -3.75 -20.64 -19.75
N ASP A 36 -3.79 -21.50 -18.73
CA ASP A 36 -3.83 -22.95 -18.91
C ASP A 36 -5.27 -23.47 -19.03
N ASN A 37 -5.43 -24.60 -19.72
CA ASN A 37 -6.73 -25.23 -19.97
C ASN A 37 -7.48 -25.69 -18.70
N ARG A 38 -6.82 -25.67 -17.53
CA ARG A 38 -7.43 -25.99 -16.23
C ARG A 38 -7.70 -24.74 -15.38
N PHE A 39 -7.38 -23.55 -15.87
CA PHE A 39 -7.48 -22.28 -15.16
C PHE A 39 -6.88 -22.30 -13.75
N ASN A 40 -5.83 -23.10 -13.54
CA ASN A 40 -5.19 -23.24 -12.23
C ASN A 40 -3.91 -22.40 -12.09
N TRP A 41 -3.53 -21.68 -13.14
CA TRP A 41 -2.41 -20.75 -13.22
C TRP A 41 -1.03 -21.39 -13.03
N THR A 42 -0.92 -22.72 -13.08
CA THR A 42 0.37 -23.42 -12.89
C THR A 42 1.36 -23.02 -13.98
N ALA A 43 0.93 -23.06 -15.25
CA ALA A 43 1.78 -22.69 -16.39
C ALA A 43 2.25 -21.22 -16.30
N HIS A 44 1.37 -20.32 -15.82
CA HIS A 44 1.72 -18.92 -15.58
C HIS A 44 2.78 -18.76 -14.49
N ILE A 45 2.61 -19.44 -13.36
CA ILE A 45 3.55 -19.34 -12.24
C ILE A 45 4.91 -19.95 -12.60
N ASP A 46 4.94 -21.03 -13.37
CA ASP A 46 6.18 -21.59 -13.90
C ASP A 46 6.89 -20.61 -14.86
N PHE A 47 6.13 -19.89 -15.70
CA PHE A 47 6.67 -18.79 -16.50
C PHE A 47 7.21 -17.63 -15.64
N LEU A 48 6.50 -17.25 -14.56
CA LEU A 48 6.96 -16.21 -13.63
C LEU A 48 8.29 -16.59 -12.96
N ARG A 49 8.54 -17.88 -12.72
CA ARG A 49 9.83 -18.34 -12.20
C ARG A 49 10.98 -18.02 -13.14
N SER A 50 10.83 -18.34 -14.42
CA SER A 50 11.83 -18.02 -15.44
C SER A 50 12.03 -16.51 -15.59
N LYS A 51 10.92 -15.74 -15.53
CA LYS A 51 10.98 -14.27 -15.54
C LYS A 51 11.75 -13.71 -14.34
N MET A 52 11.51 -14.25 -13.14
CA MET A 52 12.21 -13.83 -11.92
C MET A 52 13.71 -14.08 -11.99
N LEU A 53 14.13 -15.24 -12.50
CA LEU A 53 15.54 -15.55 -12.66
C LEU A 53 16.26 -14.52 -13.55
N ASN A 54 15.60 -14.04 -14.60
CA ASN A 54 16.15 -12.98 -15.44
C ASN A 54 16.21 -11.62 -14.72
N LEU A 55 15.16 -11.24 -13.99
CA LEU A 55 15.13 -9.98 -13.23
C LEU A 55 16.17 -9.95 -12.10
N ILE A 56 16.43 -11.10 -11.48
CA ILE A 56 17.38 -11.22 -10.38
C ILE A 56 18.84 -11.17 -10.84
N LYS A 57 19.17 -11.48 -12.10
CA LYS A 57 20.58 -11.47 -12.57
C LYS A 57 21.30 -10.14 -12.26
N ASN A 58 20.67 -9.01 -12.62
CA ASN A 58 21.20 -7.67 -12.34
C ASN A 58 21.16 -7.34 -10.84
N PHE A 59 20.20 -7.91 -10.12
CA PHE A 59 20.09 -7.76 -8.67
C PHE A 59 21.24 -8.47 -7.92
N ILE A 60 21.72 -9.58 -8.46
CA ILE A 60 22.82 -10.38 -7.89
C ILE A 60 24.17 -9.72 -8.16
N SER A 61 24.37 -9.10 -9.32
CA SER A 61 25.68 -8.53 -9.70
C SER A 61 26.11 -7.36 -8.82
N VAL A 62 25.16 -6.65 -8.19
CA VAL A 62 25.44 -5.44 -7.40
C VAL A 62 25.60 -5.68 -5.89
N SER A 63 25.38 -6.91 -5.41
CA SER A 63 25.46 -7.19 -3.97
C SER A 63 25.86 -8.64 -3.66
N GLY A 64 26.92 -8.76 -2.86
CA GLY A 64 27.42 -10.03 -2.32
C GLY A 64 27.04 -10.23 -0.85
N PRO A 65 27.43 -11.38 -0.26
CA PRO A 65 27.16 -11.66 1.16
C PRO A 65 27.78 -10.64 2.13
N ASN A 66 28.96 -10.11 1.79
CA ASN A 66 29.74 -9.22 2.65
C ASN A 66 29.97 -7.82 2.05
N TRP A 67 29.48 -7.54 0.84
CA TRP A 67 29.78 -6.30 0.11
C TRP A 67 28.57 -5.84 -0.71
N GLY A 68 28.67 -4.64 -1.29
CA GLY A 68 27.69 -4.10 -2.24
C GLY A 68 26.48 -3.45 -1.59
N VAL A 69 25.41 -3.30 -2.37
CA VAL A 69 24.28 -2.43 -2.04
C VAL A 69 23.59 -2.83 -0.72
N GLY A 70 23.21 -1.82 0.07
CA GLY A 70 22.52 -1.98 1.34
C GLY A 70 21.07 -2.48 1.20
N ALA A 71 20.56 -3.14 2.25
CA ALA A 71 19.25 -3.78 2.26
C ALA A 71 18.08 -2.82 1.94
N SER A 72 18.17 -1.53 2.35
CA SER A 72 17.11 -0.54 2.07
C SER A 72 16.93 -0.33 0.56
N LEU A 73 18.04 -0.10 -0.15
CA LEU A 73 18.01 0.18 -1.59
C LEU A 73 17.63 -1.08 -2.38
N LEU A 74 18.12 -2.25 -1.98
CA LEU A 74 17.71 -3.52 -2.58
C LEU A 74 16.21 -3.82 -2.35
N LYS A 75 15.68 -3.52 -1.15
CA LYS A 75 14.23 -3.62 -0.87
C LYS A 75 13.44 -2.64 -1.74
N HIS A 76 13.89 -1.40 -1.87
CA HIS A 76 13.25 -0.41 -2.73
C HIS A 76 13.22 -0.91 -4.18
N TRP A 77 14.35 -1.39 -4.71
CA TRP A 77 14.40 -1.94 -6.07
C TRP A 77 13.45 -3.14 -6.24
N TYR A 78 13.40 -4.05 -5.26
CA TYR A 78 12.45 -5.16 -5.29
C TYR A 78 11.00 -4.68 -5.38
N LEU A 79 10.59 -3.72 -4.54
CA LEU A 79 9.22 -3.20 -4.50
C LEU A 79 8.86 -2.37 -5.74
N SER A 80 9.82 -1.65 -6.33
CA SER A 80 9.59 -0.77 -7.47
C SER A 80 9.64 -1.49 -8.83
N VAL A 81 10.42 -2.57 -8.95
CA VAL A 81 10.68 -3.24 -10.24
C VAL A 81 10.27 -4.70 -10.22
N ILE A 82 10.81 -5.50 -9.29
CA ILE A 82 10.67 -6.95 -9.32
C ILE A 82 9.23 -7.37 -8.99
N GLN A 83 8.70 -6.91 -7.85
CA GLN A 83 7.37 -7.27 -7.40
C GLN A 83 6.28 -6.83 -8.40
N PRO A 84 6.25 -5.59 -8.93
CA PRO A 84 5.29 -5.19 -9.95
C PRO A 84 5.41 -6.03 -11.24
N SER A 85 6.63 -6.37 -11.65
CA SER A 85 6.87 -7.17 -12.85
C SER A 85 6.35 -8.60 -12.73
N ILE A 86 6.44 -9.20 -11.54
CA ILE A 86 5.95 -10.55 -11.24
C ILE A 86 4.43 -10.53 -11.01
N LEU A 87 3.90 -9.52 -10.32
CA LEU A 87 2.48 -9.37 -10.03
C LEU A 87 1.66 -8.79 -11.18
N TYR A 88 2.29 -8.54 -12.32
CA TYR A 88 1.58 -8.11 -13.52
C TYR A 88 0.44 -9.08 -13.87
N GLY A 89 -0.74 -8.52 -14.13
CA GLY A 89 -1.95 -9.29 -14.43
C GLY A 89 -2.56 -10.03 -13.23
N SER A 90 -2.09 -9.84 -11.99
CA SER A 90 -2.65 -10.54 -10.81
C SER A 90 -4.11 -10.19 -10.53
N ALA A 91 -4.62 -9.12 -11.14
CA ALA A 91 -6.06 -8.82 -11.23
C ALA A 91 -6.88 -10.00 -11.79
N VAL A 92 -6.26 -10.85 -12.62
CA VAL A 92 -6.87 -12.02 -13.25
C VAL A 92 -6.50 -13.31 -12.50
N TRP A 93 -5.21 -13.56 -12.33
CA TRP A 93 -4.71 -14.85 -11.79
C TRP A 93 -4.55 -14.89 -10.26
N GLY A 94 -4.68 -13.76 -9.57
CA GLY A 94 -4.42 -13.63 -8.13
C GLY A 94 -5.55 -14.10 -7.22
N GLY A 95 -6.67 -14.56 -7.77
CA GLY A 95 -7.89 -14.88 -7.01
C GLY A 95 -7.89 -16.24 -6.32
N SER A 96 -7.19 -17.24 -6.89
CA SER A 96 -7.17 -18.60 -6.34
C SER A 96 -5.82 -19.26 -6.60
N PHE A 97 -5.29 -19.92 -5.57
CA PHE A 97 -3.99 -20.59 -5.62
C PHE A 97 -4.09 -22.01 -5.06
N THR A 98 -3.46 -22.95 -5.75
CA THR A 98 -3.16 -24.27 -5.17
C THR A 98 -1.99 -24.16 -4.20
N VAL A 99 -1.80 -25.17 -3.33
CA VAL A 99 -0.61 -25.26 -2.47
C VAL A 99 0.69 -25.24 -3.30
N LYS A 100 0.70 -25.91 -4.46
CA LYS A 100 1.83 -25.91 -5.39
C LYS A 100 2.14 -24.49 -5.89
N ASN A 101 1.10 -23.73 -6.25
CA ASN A 101 1.23 -22.34 -6.69
C ASN A 101 1.86 -21.46 -5.62
N ILE A 102 1.36 -21.56 -4.39
CA ILE A 102 1.89 -20.82 -3.24
C ILE A 102 3.37 -21.17 -3.03
N ASN A 103 3.71 -22.46 -2.98
CA ASN A 103 5.09 -22.90 -2.79
C ASN A 103 6.03 -22.44 -3.91
N SER A 104 5.56 -22.40 -5.15
CA SER A 104 6.34 -21.88 -6.27
C SER A 104 6.57 -20.38 -6.13
N LEU A 105 5.52 -19.58 -5.83
CA LEU A 105 5.65 -18.14 -5.57
C LEU A 105 6.60 -17.84 -4.40
N PHE A 106 6.55 -18.64 -3.34
CA PHE A 106 7.52 -18.57 -2.23
C PHE A 106 8.95 -18.80 -2.69
N SER A 107 9.17 -19.83 -3.50
CA SER A 107 10.49 -20.19 -4.02
C SER A 107 11.05 -19.11 -4.94
N ILE A 108 10.19 -18.52 -5.77
CA ILE A 108 10.51 -17.39 -6.66
C ILE A 108 10.92 -16.17 -5.84
N GLN A 109 10.11 -15.78 -4.86
CA GLN A 109 10.37 -14.62 -4.01
C GLN A 109 11.64 -14.78 -3.17
N ARG A 110 11.86 -15.98 -2.64
CA ARG A 110 12.99 -16.33 -1.77
C ARG A 110 14.34 -15.90 -2.33
N LEU A 111 14.52 -16.02 -3.64
CA LEU A 111 15.78 -15.67 -4.30
C LEU A 111 16.15 -14.19 -4.08
N ALA A 112 15.17 -13.28 -4.16
CA ALA A 112 15.39 -11.86 -3.87
C ALA A 112 15.54 -11.61 -2.36
N LEU A 113 14.72 -12.25 -1.53
CA LEU A 113 14.75 -12.04 -0.08
C LEU A 113 16.10 -12.43 0.55
N LEU A 114 16.69 -13.55 0.12
CA LEU A 114 18.03 -13.96 0.57
C LEU A 114 19.10 -12.94 0.18
N LYS A 115 18.98 -12.33 -1.00
CA LYS A 115 19.92 -11.32 -1.49
C LYS A 115 19.80 -10.00 -0.73
N ILE A 116 18.58 -9.56 -0.42
CA ILE A 116 18.34 -8.33 0.35
C ILE A 116 18.81 -8.50 1.80
N SER A 117 18.43 -9.61 2.43
CA SER A 117 18.72 -9.86 3.86
C SER A 117 20.17 -10.27 4.13
N LYS A 118 20.85 -10.83 3.13
CA LYS A 118 22.17 -11.47 3.28
C LYS A 118 22.14 -12.60 4.33
N SER A 119 20.97 -13.19 4.57
CA SER A 119 20.76 -14.31 5.48
C SER A 119 21.28 -15.63 4.92
N TYR A 120 21.50 -16.61 5.80
CA TYR A 120 21.84 -17.98 5.39
C TYR A 120 20.78 -18.57 4.46
N ARG A 121 21.23 -19.37 3.47
CA ARG A 121 20.38 -19.99 2.44
C ARG A 121 19.28 -20.91 2.97
N THR A 122 19.35 -21.28 4.24
CA THR A 122 18.43 -22.16 4.98
C THR A 122 17.43 -21.39 5.83
N CYS A 123 17.63 -20.08 6.02
CA CYS A 123 16.73 -19.24 6.81
C CYS A 123 15.32 -19.32 6.23
N PRO A 124 14.26 -19.61 7.02
CA PRO A 124 12.91 -19.79 6.51
C PRO A 124 12.42 -18.59 5.71
N THR A 125 11.75 -18.81 4.56
CA THR A 125 11.27 -17.70 3.72
C THR A 125 10.27 -16.81 4.47
N ASN A 126 9.44 -17.40 5.34
CA ASN A 126 8.51 -16.62 6.18
C ASN A 126 9.26 -15.67 7.12
N ALA A 127 10.37 -16.10 7.72
CA ALA A 127 11.24 -15.22 8.50
C ALA A 127 11.84 -14.09 7.65
N LEU A 128 12.31 -14.40 6.43
CA LEU A 128 12.87 -13.37 5.53
C LEU A 128 11.83 -12.32 5.14
N ASN A 129 10.58 -12.71 4.89
CA ASN A 129 9.49 -11.78 4.63
C ASN A 129 9.30 -10.80 5.80
N VAL A 130 9.32 -11.31 7.04
CA VAL A 130 9.18 -10.50 8.26
C VAL A 130 10.39 -9.57 8.44
N PHE A 131 11.61 -10.09 8.33
CA PHE A 131 12.83 -9.28 8.45
C PHE A 131 12.85 -8.10 7.48
N LEU A 132 12.41 -8.34 6.26
CA LEU A 132 12.47 -7.34 5.20
C LEU A 132 11.24 -6.47 5.12
N GLY A 133 10.17 -6.76 5.87
CA GLY A 133 8.90 -6.09 5.72
C GLY A 133 8.30 -6.25 4.32
N ILE A 134 8.38 -7.46 3.76
CA ILE A 134 7.91 -7.78 2.42
C ILE A 134 6.86 -8.90 2.54
N PRO A 135 5.58 -8.66 2.21
CA PRO A 135 4.57 -9.71 2.29
C PRO A 135 4.81 -10.81 1.25
N PRO A 136 4.38 -12.06 1.50
CA PRO A 136 4.43 -13.13 0.52
C PRO A 136 3.74 -12.76 -0.80
N LEU A 137 4.32 -13.11 -1.95
CA LEU A 137 3.80 -12.73 -3.27
C LEU A 137 2.32 -13.13 -3.48
N HIS A 138 1.92 -14.32 -3.02
CA HIS A 138 0.54 -14.80 -3.16
C HIS A 138 -0.46 -13.96 -2.34
N VAL A 139 -0.05 -13.42 -1.18
CA VAL A 139 -0.87 -12.51 -0.37
C VAL A 139 -1.06 -11.18 -1.09
N VAL A 140 0.01 -10.61 -1.65
CA VAL A 140 -0.07 -9.36 -2.42
C VAL A 140 -0.90 -9.55 -3.68
N ALA A 141 -0.72 -10.67 -4.40
CA ALA A 141 -1.50 -11.02 -5.58
C ALA A 141 -3.00 -11.07 -5.28
N LYS A 142 -3.38 -11.71 -4.15
CA LYS A 142 -4.77 -11.75 -3.67
C LYS A 142 -5.32 -10.37 -3.35
N GLY A 143 -4.54 -9.50 -2.70
CA GLY A 143 -4.93 -8.12 -2.44
C GLY A 143 -5.14 -7.31 -3.74
N LEU A 144 -4.28 -7.49 -4.74
CA LEU A 144 -4.43 -6.85 -6.05
C LEU A 144 -5.65 -7.39 -6.84
N TYR A 145 -5.94 -8.68 -6.72
CA TYR A 145 -7.14 -9.29 -7.26
C TYR A 145 -8.40 -8.67 -6.62
N VAL A 146 -8.48 -8.63 -5.29
CA VAL A 146 -9.61 -8.02 -4.56
C VAL A 146 -9.78 -6.55 -4.93
N LYS A 147 -8.69 -5.78 -5.00
CA LYS A 147 -8.71 -4.38 -5.47
C LYS A 147 -9.35 -4.25 -6.85
N PHE A 148 -9.05 -5.16 -7.77
CA PHE A 148 -9.64 -5.16 -9.11
C PHE A 148 -11.12 -5.53 -9.09
N GLN A 149 -11.51 -6.56 -8.33
CA GLN A 149 -12.92 -6.95 -8.16
C GLN A 149 -13.77 -5.78 -7.64
N ILE A 150 -13.25 -5.01 -6.69
CA ILE A 150 -13.94 -3.85 -6.12
C ILE A 150 -13.92 -2.66 -7.09
N TRP A 151 -12.73 -2.18 -7.48
CA TRP A 151 -12.62 -0.90 -8.20
C TRP A 151 -13.13 -0.95 -9.64
N LYS A 152 -12.80 -2.05 -10.34
CA LYS A 152 -13.07 -2.20 -11.77
C LYS A 152 -14.35 -2.98 -12.03
N LEU A 153 -14.55 -4.11 -11.36
CA LEU A 153 -15.74 -4.93 -11.58
C LEU A 153 -16.93 -4.54 -10.69
N ARG A 154 -16.74 -3.64 -9.71
CA ARG A 154 -17.80 -3.17 -8.80
C ARG A 154 -18.56 -4.32 -8.13
N LYS A 155 -17.85 -5.42 -7.81
CA LYS A 155 -18.46 -6.60 -7.19
C LYS A 155 -18.70 -6.40 -5.70
N ASN A 156 -19.95 -6.53 -5.28
CA ASN A 156 -20.36 -6.56 -3.88
C ASN A 156 -19.80 -7.79 -3.14
N GLY A 157 -19.79 -7.75 -1.80
CA GLY A 157 -19.35 -8.87 -0.94
C GLY A 157 -18.07 -8.61 -0.13
N PHE A 158 -17.46 -7.44 -0.28
CA PHE A 158 -16.37 -6.98 0.59
C PHE A 158 -16.98 -5.96 1.56
N VAL A 159 -17.25 -6.38 2.81
CA VAL A 159 -17.91 -5.54 3.83
C VAL A 159 -16.96 -4.42 4.27
N PHE A 160 -16.88 -3.33 3.49
CA PHE A 160 -16.08 -2.14 3.82
C PHE A 160 -16.73 -0.82 3.39
N ILE A 161 -17.55 -0.84 2.33
CA ILE A 161 -18.39 0.28 1.88
C ILE A 161 -19.47 -0.23 0.92
N ASP A 162 -20.56 0.52 0.77
CA ASP A 162 -21.39 0.42 -0.43
C ASP A 162 -20.57 0.83 -1.67
N ILE A 163 -20.45 -0.07 -2.64
CA ILE A 163 -19.63 0.12 -3.84
C ILE A 163 -20.17 1.23 -4.74
N ASN A 164 -21.47 1.53 -4.64
CA ASN A 164 -22.06 2.65 -5.37
C ASN A 164 -21.54 3.99 -4.86
N ASN A 165 -21.11 4.07 -3.61
CA ASN A 165 -20.52 5.27 -3.03
C ASN A 165 -19.04 5.43 -3.39
N LEU A 166 -18.39 4.48 -4.06
CA LEU A 166 -17.00 4.65 -4.50
C LEU A 166 -16.93 5.55 -5.73
N ASP A 167 -16.00 6.50 -5.72
CA ASP A 167 -15.64 7.31 -6.88
C ASP A 167 -15.26 6.42 -8.09
N LYS A 168 -15.29 7.00 -9.29
CA LYS A 168 -15.00 6.32 -10.55
C LYS A 168 -13.89 7.06 -11.26
N TYR A 169 -13.03 6.30 -11.96
CA TYR A 169 -12.11 6.90 -12.91
C TYR A 169 -12.77 7.06 -14.26
N ILE A 170 -12.74 8.28 -14.79
CA ILE A 170 -13.27 8.62 -16.11
C ILE A 170 -12.15 8.67 -17.15
N GLU A 171 -12.54 8.53 -18.41
CA GLU A 171 -11.63 8.72 -19.55
C GLU A 171 -11.41 10.21 -19.78
N ILE A 172 -10.19 10.67 -19.53
CA ILE A 172 -9.85 12.08 -19.63
C ILE A 172 -9.67 12.51 -21.09
N ASN A 173 -9.35 11.58 -22.00
CA ASN A 173 -9.03 11.91 -23.40
C ASN A 173 -10.16 12.68 -24.10
N ASN A 174 -11.42 12.38 -23.75
CA ASN A 174 -12.60 12.95 -24.39
C ASN A 174 -13.12 14.25 -23.73
N ILE A 175 -12.49 14.72 -22.64
CA ILE A 175 -12.88 15.97 -21.98
C ILE A 175 -12.23 17.14 -22.73
N GLU A 176 -12.97 18.23 -23.01
CA GLU A 176 -12.39 19.41 -23.65
C GLU A 176 -11.32 20.07 -22.76
N LEU A 177 -10.30 20.69 -23.38
CA LEU A 177 -9.16 21.28 -22.67
C LEU A 177 -9.58 22.35 -21.66
N LYS A 178 -10.62 23.13 -21.97
CA LYS A 178 -11.13 24.21 -21.10
C LYS A 178 -11.65 23.70 -19.75
N TYR A 179 -12.15 22.46 -19.70
CA TYR A 179 -12.59 21.82 -18.45
C TYR A 179 -11.45 21.06 -17.75
N LYS A 180 -10.31 20.84 -18.43
CA LYS A 180 -9.13 20.16 -17.87
C LYS A 180 -8.22 21.12 -17.13
N ILE A 181 -7.97 22.27 -17.74
CA ILE A 181 -7.04 23.30 -17.27
C ILE A 181 -7.88 24.45 -16.75
N LEU A 182 -7.97 24.56 -15.44
CA LEU A 182 -8.58 25.70 -14.77
C LEU A 182 -7.50 26.70 -14.44
N ASP A 183 -7.63 27.88 -15.01
CA ASP A 183 -6.86 29.05 -14.59
C ASP A 183 -7.84 30.03 -13.93
N PHE A 184 -7.77 30.14 -12.61
CA PHE A 184 -8.58 31.09 -11.85
C PHE A 184 -7.76 32.33 -11.54
N PRO A 185 -8.35 33.53 -11.66
CA PRO A 185 -7.73 34.70 -11.09
C PRO A 185 -7.56 34.48 -9.58
N THR A 186 -6.47 35.00 -9.02
CA THR A 186 -6.27 34.97 -7.57
C THR A 186 -7.39 35.73 -6.86
N THR A 187 -7.83 36.84 -7.45
CA THR A 187 -8.86 37.72 -6.92
C THR A 187 -9.68 38.31 -8.06
N VAL A 188 -10.98 38.47 -7.85
CA VAL A 188 -11.88 39.32 -8.62
C VAL A 188 -11.86 40.71 -7.99
N VAL A 189 -11.74 41.74 -8.82
CA VAL A 189 -11.76 43.16 -8.41
C VAL A 189 -13.18 43.54 -8.03
N ASP A 190 -13.34 44.37 -6.99
CA ASP A 190 -14.64 44.82 -6.48
C ASP A 190 -15.58 43.66 -6.12
N CYS A 191 -15.03 42.59 -5.54
CA CYS A 191 -15.82 41.41 -5.17
C CYS A 191 -16.88 41.75 -4.09
N ASP A 192 -18.04 41.12 -4.17
CA ASP A 192 -19.12 41.34 -3.22
C ASP A 192 -18.82 40.73 -1.84
N PHE A 193 -18.12 39.59 -1.81
CA PHE A 193 -17.82 38.86 -0.58
C PHE A 193 -16.42 38.24 -0.55
N GLU A 194 -15.86 38.13 0.65
CA GLU A 194 -14.70 37.29 0.94
C GLU A 194 -15.17 35.98 1.57
N VAL A 195 -14.63 34.85 1.12
CA VAL A 195 -15.04 33.54 1.59
C VAL A 195 -13.83 32.76 2.05
N TYR A 196 -13.79 32.35 3.31
CA TYR A 196 -12.74 31.51 3.87
C TYR A 196 -13.24 30.08 3.97
N THR A 197 -12.47 29.13 3.44
CA THR A 197 -12.85 27.71 3.45
C THR A 197 -11.79 26.86 4.11
N ASP A 198 -12.22 25.84 4.85
CA ASP A 198 -11.32 24.87 5.46
C ASP A 198 -11.94 23.47 5.52
N GLY A 199 -11.08 22.46 5.57
CA GLY A 199 -11.42 21.07 5.82
C GLY A 199 -10.62 20.51 6.98
N SER A 200 -11.30 19.82 7.91
CA SER A 200 -10.63 19.26 9.08
C SER A 200 -11.07 17.83 9.39
N GLY A 201 -10.28 17.15 10.23
CA GLY A 201 -10.55 15.78 10.65
C GLY A 201 -10.19 15.53 12.10
N ILE A 202 -11.14 15.00 12.88
CA ILE A 202 -10.99 14.68 14.30
C ILE A 202 -11.53 13.26 14.53
N ASP A 203 -10.71 12.39 15.12
CA ASP A 203 -11.07 11.00 15.47
C ASP A 203 -11.70 10.17 14.33
N GLY A 204 -11.31 10.47 13.09
CA GLY A 204 -11.84 9.80 11.88
C GLY A 204 -13.15 10.38 11.35
N ASN A 205 -13.74 11.38 12.02
CA ASN A 205 -14.77 12.24 11.45
C ASN A 205 -14.14 13.34 10.63
N ILE A 206 -14.83 13.77 9.57
CA ILE A 206 -14.35 14.77 8.63
C ILE A 206 -15.39 15.87 8.54
N GLY A 207 -14.94 17.11 8.65
CA GLY A 207 -15.77 18.30 8.55
C GLY A 207 -15.22 19.29 7.53
N ALA A 208 -16.10 20.09 6.95
CA ALA A 208 -15.74 21.22 6.11
C ALA A 208 -16.50 22.47 6.59
N SER A 209 -15.92 23.64 6.37
CA SER A 209 -16.56 24.92 6.69
C SER A 209 -16.39 25.94 5.56
N VAL A 210 -17.35 26.85 5.47
CA VAL A 210 -17.32 28.00 4.55
C VAL A 210 -17.81 29.21 5.33
N CYS A 211 -16.92 30.18 5.58
CA CYS A 211 -17.22 31.41 6.30
C CYS A 211 -17.28 32.58 5.31
N ILE A 212 -18.39 33.30 5.26
CA ILE A 212 -18.63 34.39 4.32
C ILE A 212 -18.55 35.73 5.05
N PHE A 213 -17.79 36.65 4.49
CA PHE A 213 -17.55 37.99 5.00
C PHE A 213 -17.91 39.04 3.94
N LYS A 214 -18.36 40.21 4.40
CA LYS A 214 -18.49 41.43 3.58
C LYS A 214 -17.97 42.60 4.39
N ASP A 215 -17.15 43.44 3.78
CA ASP A 215 -16.53 44.59 4.44
C ASP A 215 -15.87 44.22 5.79
N ASN A 216 -15.13 43.08 5.81
CA ASN A 216 -14.51 42.48 7.00
C ASN A 216 -15.48 42.06 8.13
N LYS A 217 -16.79 42.03 7.88
CA LYS A 217 -17.79 41.55 8.84
C LYS A 217 -18.23 40.15 8.46
N TYR A 218 -18.20 39.25 9.43
CA TYR A 218 -18.75 37.90 9.30
C TYR A 218 -20.26 37.97 9.09
N ILE A 219 -20.77 37.34 8.02
CA ILE A 219 -22.19 37.34 7.65
C ILE A 219 -22.81 35.96 7.81
N ASN A 220 -22.12 34.92 7.32
CA ASN A 220 -22.73 33.61 7.22
C ASN A 220 -21.71 32.48 7.36
N LEU A 221 -22.18 31.31 7.76
CA LEU A 221 -21.41 30.10 7.93
C LEU A 221 -22.17 28.90 7.40
N PHE A 222 -21.45 28.06 6.66
CA PHE A 222 -21.91 26.74 6.29
C PHE A 222 -20.97 25.68 6.86
N GLN A 223 -21.56 24.68 7.50
CA GLN A 223 -20.86 23.59 8.16
C GLN A 223 -21.31 22.26 7.58
N PHE A 224 -20.36 21.46 7.12
CA PHE A 224 -20.62 20.18 6.49
C PHE A 224 -19.92 19.04 7.20
N LYS A 225 -20.68 18.01 7.56
CA LYS A 225 -20.17 16.74 8.05
C LYS A 225 -20.08 15.74 6.90
N LEU A 226 -18.90 15.19 6.68
CA LEU A 226 -18.64 14.22 5.63
C LEU A 226 -18.65 12.79 6.21
N SER A 227 -18.68 11.80 5.32
CA SER A 227 -18.59 10.40 5.76
C SER A 227 -17.17 10.06 6.24
N ASN A 228 -17.06 9.10 7.15
CA ASN A 228 -15.78 8.65 7.73
C ASN A 228 -14.77 8.05 6.73
N PHE A 229 -15.22 7.73 5.51
CA PHE A 229 -14.36 7.27 4.43
C PHE A 229 -13.78 8.41 3.59
N ASN A 230 -14.27 9.65 3.77
CA ASN A 230 -13.73 10.82 3.10
C ASN A 230 -12.41 11.24 3.73
N SER A 231 -11.63 12.02 2.99
CA SER A 231 -10.39 12.62 3.49
C SER A 231 -10.55 14.11 3.73
N VAL A 232 -9.70 14.68 4.59
CA VAL A 232 -9.57 16.13 4.76
C VAL A 232 -9.44 16.84 3.41
N PHE A 233 -8.60 16.33 2.50
CA PHE A 233 -8.49 16.83 1.12
C PHE A 233 -9.81 16.89 0.34
N GLN A 234 -10.77 15.98 0.58
CA GLN A 234 -12.08 16.07 -0.06
C GLN A 234 -12.98 17.10 0.63
N ALA A 235 -12.82 17.31 1.94
CA ALA A 235 -13.52 18.36 2.68
C ALA A 235 -13.13 19.75 2.17
N GLU A 236 -11.83 19.98 1.98
CA GLU A 236 -11.28 21.20 1.38
C GLU A 236 -11.88 21.48 0.00
N LEU A 237 -11.85 20.48 -0.89
CA LEU A 237 -12.43 20.60 -2.23
C LEU A 237 -13.94 20.82 -2.19
N ALA A 238 -14.65 20.19 -1.24
CA ALA A 238 -16.09 20.36 -1.08
C ALA A 238 -16.44 21.78 -0.62
N ALA A 239 -15.65 22.35 0.30
CA ALA A 239 -15.84 23.72 0.77
C ALA A 239 -15.60 24.74 -0.36
N ILE A 240 -14.53 24.57 -1.15
CA ILE A 240 -14.26 25.41 -2.33
C ILE A 240 -15.39 25.29 -3.36
N ASN A 241 -15.81 24.06 -3.68
CA ASN A 241 -16.91 23.82 -4.63
C ASN A 241 -18.23 24.42 -4.15
N PHE A 242 -18.51 24.35 -2.84
CA PHE A 242 -19.70 24.96 -2.26
C PHE A 242 -19.64 26.49 -2.34
N ALA A 243 -18.51 27.10 -2.00
CA ALA A 243 -18.33 28.54 -2.09
C ALA A 243 -18.54 29.07 -3.53
N ALA A 244 -18.00 28.37 -4.53
CA ALA A 244 -18.21 28.71 -5.93
C ALA A 244 -19.68 28.53 -6.36
N GLY A 245 -20.34 27.46 -5.93
CA GLY A 245 -21.77 27.24 -6.17
C GLY A 245 -22.64 28.31 -5.52
N TRP A 246 -22.33 28.69 -4.27
CA TRP A 246 -23.03 29.75 -3.54
C TRP A 246 -22.93 31.10 -4.27
N ALA A 247 -21.75 31.44 -4.81
CA ALA A 247 -21.57 32.66 -5.60
C ALA A 247 -22.46 32.67 -6.86
N MET A 248 -22.50 31.54 -7.58
CA MET A 248 -23.34 31.36 -8.76
C MET A 248 -24.84 31.45 -8.43
N ASP A 249 -25.29 30.74 -7.39
CA ASP A 249 -26.70 30.68 -7.00
C ASP A 249 -27.25 32.04 -6.55
N ASN A 250 -26.38 32.89 -5.97
CA ASN A 250 -26.76 34.24 -5.53
C ASN A 250 -26.43 35.32 -6.57
N ASN A 251 -25.82 34.96 -7.71
CA ASN A 251 -25.37 35.89 -8.74
C ASN A 251 -24.45 37.01 -8.18
N VAL A 252 -23.48 36.62 -7.36
CA VAL A 252 -22.51 37.51 -6.70
C VAL A 252 -21.08 37.10 -7.04
N SER A 253 -20.16 38.04 -6.86
CA SER A 253 -18.73 37.80 -6.99
C SER A 253 -18.07 37.52 -5.64
N VAL A 254 -17.18 36.53 -5.58
CA VAL A 254 -16.52 36.12 -4.33
C VAL A 254 -15.02 35.91 -4.52
N ASN A 255 -14.25 36.25 -3.48
CA ASN A 255 -12.85 35.85 -3.36
C ASN A 255 -12.72 34.73 -2.33
N ILE A 256 -12.41 33.51 -2.80
CA ILE A 256 -12.22 32.33 -1.96
C ILE A 256 -10.77 32.27 -1.48
N PHE A 257 -10.60 32.18 -0.17
CA PHE A 257 -9.33 31.99 0.52
C PHE A 257 -9.30 30.62 1.16
N THR A 258 -8.32 29.80 0.78
CA THR A 258 -8.08 28.45 1.33
C THR A 258 -6.61 28.27 1.67
N ASP A 259 -6.29 27.58 2.76
CA ASP A 259 -4.91 27.20 3.06
C ASP A 259 -4.48 25.86 2.42
N SER A 260 -5.40 25.19 1.72
CA SER A 260 -5.17 23.92 1.06
C SER A 260 -4.55 24.11 -0.33
N LEU A 261 -3.24 24.36 -0.38
CA LEU A 261 -2.48 24.42 -1.64
C LEU A 261 -2.68 23.15 -2.48
N SER A 262 -2.81 22.00 -1.82
CA SER A 262 -3.04 20.71 -2.48
C SER A 262 -4.36 20.68 -3.29
N SER A 263 -5.41 21.35 -2.80
CA SER A 263 -6.70 21.46 -3.49
C SER A 263 -6.58 22.34 -4.74
N ILE A 264 -5.90 23.48 -4.62
CA ILE A 264 -5.63 24.37 -5.76
C ILE A 264 -4.81 23.64 -6.84
N GLU A 265 -3.74 22.94 -6.46
CA GLU A 265 -2.92 22.16 -7.40
C GLU A 265 -3.73 21.04 -8.08
N ALA A 266 -4.63 20.38 -7.35
CA ALA A 266 -5.50 19.34 -7.90
C ALA A 266 -6.50 19.89 -8.93
N LEU A 267 -7.03 21.10 -8.70
CA LEU A 267 -7.91 21.82 -9.63
C LEU A 267 -7.16 22.28 -10.89
N LYS A 268 -5.88 22.65 -10.78
CA LYS A 268 -5.03 23.01 -11.94
C LYS A 268 -4.60 21.82 -12.79
N LYS A 269 -4.52 20.62 -12.19
CA LYS A 269 -3.99 19.41 -12.85
C LYS A 269 -4.89 18.89 -13.98
N SER A 270 -4.37 18.83 -15.21
CA SER A 270 -5.14 18.45 -16.41
C SER A 270 -5.47 16.95 -16.57
N ASN A 271 -4.79 16.08 -15.82
CA ASN A 271 -4.87 14.62 -15.96
C ASN A 271 -5.51 13.91 -14.75
N SER A 272 -6.36 14.61 -14.00
CA SER A 272 -7.12 14.06 -12.88
C SER A 272 -8.14 13.03 -13.35
N LYS A 273 -8.05 11.79 -12.86
CA LYS A 273 -8.94 10.68 -13.28
C LYS A 273 -10.24 10.60 -12.47
N SER A 274 -10.29 11.19 -11.28
CA SER A 274 -11.46 11.13 -10.38
C SER A 274 -12.68 11.80 -11.02
N LYS A 275 -13.84 11.12 -11.05
CA LYS A 275 -15.09 11.68 -11.56
C LYS A 275 -15.50 12.89 -10.72
N TYR A 276 -15.51 12.72 -9.40
CA TYR A 276 -15.86 13.76 -8.44
C TYR A 276 -15.00 15.03 -8.62
N LEU A 277 -13.67 14.89 -8.74
CA LEU A 277 -12.81 16.06 -8.95
C LEU A 277 -13.08 16.76 -10.29
N ASN A 278 -13.39 16.01 -11.36
CA ASN A 278 -13.75 16.63 -12.63
C ASN A 278 -15.13 17.30 -12.61
N GLU A 279 -16.07 16.81 -11.80
CA GLU A 279 -17.34 17.50 -11.57
C GLU A 279 -17.12 18.85 -10.88
N ILE A 280 -16.28 18.89 -9.84
CA ILE A 280 -15.88 20.16 -9.22
C ILE A 280 -15.21 21.08 -10.24
N LYS A 281 -14.32 20.55 -11.08
CA LYS A 281 -13.67 21.37 -12.11
C LYS A 281 -14.67 22.01 -13.06
N ASN A 282 -15.70 21.27 -13.46
CA ASN A 282 -16.76 21.80 -14.32
C ASN A 282 -17.57 22.90 -13.61
N ASN A 283 -17.93 22.69 -12.34
CA ASN A 283 -18.65 23.69 -11.55
C ASN A 283 -17.82 24.97 -11.39
N MET A 284 -16.55 24.80 -11.04
CA MET A 284 -15.59 25.90 -10.97
C MET A 284 -15.53 26.63 -12.32
N PHE A 285 -15.32 25.91 -13.44
CA PHE A 285 -15.27 26.52 -14.77
C PHE A 285 -16.49 27.39 -15.07
N ASN A 286 -17.68 26.95 -14.68
CA ASN A 286 -18.91 27.73 -14.87
C ASN A 286 -18.97 29.00 -14.00
N ALA A 287 -18.22 29.04 -12.90
CA ALA A 287 -18.09 30.19 -12.00
C ALA A 287 -16.92 31.13 -12.35
N VAL A 288 -16.23 30.88 -13.48
CA VAL A 288 -15.17 31.76 -13.98
C VAL A 288 -15.74 33.17 -14.23
N GLY A 289 -15.03 34.19 -13.75
CA GLY A 289 -15.45 35.59 -13.80
C GLY A 289 -16.08 36.08 -12.49
N SER A 290 -16.78 35.20 -11.76
CA SER A 290 -17.40 35.53 -10.47
C SER A 290 -16.56 35.05 -9.28
N VAL A 291 -15.61 34.16 -9.48
CA VAL A 291 -14.82 33.55 -8.38
C VAL A 291 -13.33 33.84 -8.55
N GLY A 292 -12.73 34.43 -7.51
CA GLY A 292 -11.29 34.42 -7.28
C GLY A 292 -10.90 33.27 -6.35
N LEU A 293 -9.75 32.65 -6.57
CA LEU A 293 -9.24 31.56 -5.72
C LEU A 293 -7.79 31.83 -5.31
N SER A 294 -7.60 32.13 -4.02
CA SER A 294 -6.31 32.48 -3.43
C SER A 294 -5.89 31.50 -2.34
N TRP A 295 -4.60 31.20 -2.31
CA TRP A 295 -3.99 30.48 -1.21
C TRP A 295 -3.63 31.44 -0.07
N VAL A 296 -3.96 31.06 1.16
CA VAL A 296 -3.54 31.76 2.38
C VAL A 296 -2.72 30.85 3.28
N LYS A 297 -1.88 31.43 4.13
CA LYS A 297 -1.04 30.66 5.03
C LYS A 297 -1.84 30.20 6.25
N ALA A 298 -1.85 28.89 6.50
CA ALA A 298 -2.41 28.31 7.73
C ALA A 298 -1.72 28.87 8.99
N HIS A 299 -2.50 29.07 10.06
CA HIS A 299 -2.04 29.53 11.38
C HIS A 299 -1.18 30.82 11.36
N ALA A 300 -1.57 31.77 10.50
CA ALA A 300 -0.86 33.02 10.33
C ALA A 300 -1.54 34.23 11.00
N GLY A 301 -2.56 34.03 11.86
CA GLY A 301 -3.30 35.13 12.48
C GLY A 301 -4.35 35.76 11.56
N ILE A 302 -4.73 35.11 10.46
CA ILE A 302 -5.76 35.61 9.53
C ILE A 302 -7.14 35.26 10.12
N PRO A 303 -7.94 36.23 10.60
CA PRO A 303 -9.13 35.93 11.39
C PRO A 303 -10.15 35.05 10.66
N GLY A 304 -10.36 35.27 9.36
CA GLY A 304 -11.27 34.45 8.55
C GLY A 304 -10.82 33.00 8.38
N ASN A 305 -9.51 32.77 8.19
CA ASN A 305 -8.95 31.42 8.05
C ASN A 305 -8.99 30.66 9.38
N GLU A 306 -8.67 31.35 10.49
CA GLU A 306 -8.73 30.74 11.83
C GLU A 306 -10.17 30.37 12.21
N LEU A 307 -11.14 31.21 11.85
CA LEU A 307 -12.55 30.93 12.05
C LEU A 307 -13.00 29.72 11.21
N ALA A 308 -12.58 29.65 9.94
CA ALA A 308 -12.86 28.49 9.09
C ALA A 308 -12.28 27.20 9.67
N ASP A 309 -11.01 27.19 10.12
CA ASP A 309 -10.38 26.02 10.77
C ASP A 309 -11.13 25.57 12.04
N GLN A 310 -11.53 26.52 12.88
CA GLN A 310 -12.31 26.22 14.07
C GLN A 310 -13.65 25.58 13.71
N TYR A 311 -14.38 26.13 12.73
CA TYR A 311 -15.67 25.57 12.33
C TYR A 311 -15.54 24.27 11.56
N ALA A 312 -14.47 24.04 10.80
CA ALA A 312 -14.27 22.77 10.10
C ALA A 312 -14.07 21.61 11.10
N LYS A 313 -13.38 21.88 12.22
CA LYS A 313 -13.26 20.95 13.35
C LYS A 313 -14.60 20.65 14.00
N ASP A 314 -15.40 21.69 14.28
CA ASP A 314 -16.74 21.53 14.83
C ASP A 314 -17.70 20.79 13.87
N SER A 315 -17.63 21.10 12.57
CA SER A 315 -18.41 20.47 11.51
C SER A 315 -18.24 18.95 11.45
N ALA A 316 -17.07 18.42 11.85
CA ALA A 316 -16.83 16.99 11.89
C ALA A 316 -17.83 16.26 12.81
N VAL A 317 -18.36 16.94 13.84
CA VAL A 317 -19.35 16.40 14.76
C VAL A 317 -20.74 16.93 14.45
N ASN A 318 -20.86 18.25 14.31
CA ASN A 318 -22.13 18.99 14.34
C ASN A 318 -22.60 19.50 12.97
N GLY A 319 -21.81 19.33 11.91
CA GLY A 319 -22.14 19.83 10.58
C GLY A 319 -23.31 19.12 9.91
N ASN A 320 -23.93 19.78 8.94
CA ASN A 320 -24.96 19.17 8.10
C ASN A 320 -24.35 18.10 7.21
N PHE A 321 -25.00 16.94 7.10
CA PHE A 321 -24.42 15.84 6.34
C PHE A 321 -24.30 16.15 4.84
N LEU A 322 -23.08 16.10 4.32
CA LEU A 322 -22.78 16.24 2.89
C LEU A 322 -22.35 14.89 2.32
N SER A 323 -23.22 14.32 1.48
CA SER A 323 -22.95 13.04 0.82
C SER A 323 -21.94 13.22 -0.31
N MET A 324 -20.86 12.44 -0.26
CA MET A 324 -19.80 12.47 -1.26
C MET A 324 -19.23 11.07 -1.51
N PRO A 325 -18.69 10.80 -2.70
CA PRO A 325 -18.13 9.49 -2.98
C PRO A 325 -16.82 9.26 -2.22
N ALA A 326 -16.60 8.01 -1.82
CA ALA A 326 -15.35 7.54 -1.24
C ALA A 326 -14.21 7.57 -2.28
N PRO A 327 -13.05 8.13 -1.92
CA PRO A 327 -11.95 8.32 -2.85
C PRO A 327 -11.20 7.00 -3.08
N TYR A 328 -10.46 6.90 -4.20
CA TYR A 328 -9.61 5.73 -4.47
C TYR A 328 -8.59 5.44 -3.36
N SER A 329 -8.11 6.49 -2.67
CA SER A 329 -7.21 6.38 -1.53
C SER A 329 -7.83 5.58 -0.36
N TYR A 330 -9.14 5.69 -0.13
CA TYR A 330 -9.86 4.90 0.87
C TYR A 330 -9.81 3.40 0.54
N LEU A 331 -10.10 3.03 -0.73
CA LEU A 331 -9.93 1.66 -1.19
C LEU A 331 -8.47 1.19 -1.04
N LYS A 332 -7.49 2.03 -1.39
CA LYS A 332 -6.07 1.68 -1.24
C LYS A 332 -5.72 1.37 0.22
N LYS A 333 -6.21 2.17 1.18
CA LYS A 333 -6.04 1.95 2.62
C LYS A 333 -6.67 0.62 3.05
N PHE A 334 -7.89 0.33 2.59
CA PHE A 334 -8.56 -0.95 2.83
C PHE A 334 -7.75 -2.14 2.31
N ILE A 335 -7.26 -2.09 1.06
CA ILE A 335 -6.48 -3.17 0.45
C ILE A 335 -5.15 -3.39 1.16
N ASN A 336 -4.48 -2.33 1.61
CA ASN A 336 -3.26 -2.45 2.40
C ASN A 336 -3.53 -3.15 3.74
N LYS A 337 -4.61 -2.79 4.44
CA LYS A 337 -5.04 -3.47 5.67
C LYS A 337 -5.40 -4.94 5.40
N PHE A 338 -6.09 -5.22 4.30
CA PHE A 338 -6.42 -6.58 3.88
C PHE A 338 -5.15 -7.42 3.65
N ILE A 339 -4.15 -6.90 2.93
CA ILE A 339 -2.87 -7.57 2.71
C ILE A 339 -2.15 -7.83 4.03
N LEU A 340 -2.08 -6.83 4.91
CA LEU A 340 -1.41 -6.95 6.20
C LEU A 340 -2.08 -8.01 7.09
N ASN A 341 -3.41 -8.02 7.16
CA ASN A 341 -4.16 -9.01 7.93
C ASN A 341 -4.00 -10.43 7.37
N ASN A 342 -4.07 -10.61 6.04
CA ASN A 342 -3.84 -11.93 5.43
C ASN A 342 -2.38 -12.37 5.62
N TRP A 343 -1.43 -11.45 5.63
CA TRP A 343 -0.04 -11.77 5.92
C TRP A 343 0.16 -12.16 7.39
N GLN A 344 -0.47 -11.44 8.33
CA GLN A 344 -0.43 -11.78 9.75
C GLN A 344 -0.99 -13.19 10.00
N GLN A 345 -2.15 -13.51 9.43
CA GLN A 345 -2.73 -14.85 9.53
C GLN A 345 -1.79 -15.91 8.93
N HIS A 346 -1.25 -15.67 7.73
CA HIS A 346 -0.26 -16.57 7.12
C HIS A 346 0.99 -16.73 7.99
N TRP A 347 1.42 -15.66 8.67
CA TRP A 347 2.56 -15.70 9.57
C TRP A 347 2.27 -16.58 10.78
N GLU A 348 1.10 -16.45 11.41
CA GLU A 348 0.65 -17.24 12.56
C GLU A 348 0.45 -18.72 12.21
N ASP A 349 -0.14 -19.02 11.05
CA ASP A 349 -0.40 -20.38 10.61
C ASP A 349 0.87 -21.11 10.12
N SER A 350 1.97 -20.38 9.91
CA SER A 350 3.21 -20.96 9.39
C SER A 350 3.84 -21.93 10.39
N LYS A 351 4.25 -23.12 9.92
CA LYS A 351 5.08 -24.07 10.70
C LYS A 351 6.56 -23.69 10.76
N SER A 352 6.95 -22.59 10.12
CA SER A 352 8.35 -22.18 9.97
C SER A 352 8.58 -20.80 10.60
N GLY A 353 9.76 -20.59 11.18
CA GLY A 353 10.10 -19.30 11.79
C GLY A 353 9.57 -19.13 13.21
N ASN A 354 9.24 -20.22 13.92
CA ASN A 354 8.73 -20.19 15.29
C ASN A 354 9.60 -19.32 16.21
N ARG A 355 10.92 -19.51 16.21
CA ARG A 355 11.87 -18.69 16.98
C ARG A 355 11.74 -17.20 16.65
N VAL A 356 11.65 -16.84 15.36
CA VAL A 356 11.48 -15.44 14.94
C VAL A 356 10.17 -14.86 15.46
N ARG A 357 9.10 -15.66 15.53
CA ARG A 357 7.79 -15.22 16.02
C ARG A 357 7.80 -14.88 17.51
N GLU A 358 8.65 -15.53 18.31
CA GLU A 358 8.82 -15.21 19.73
C GLU A 358 9.34 -13.76 19.93
N PHE A 359 10.16 -13.27 19.01
CA PHE A 359 10.67 -11.89 19.02
C PHE A 359 9.78 -10.93 18.21
N ILE A 360 9.13 -11.42 17.15
CA ILE A 360 8.36 -10.62 16.19
C ILE A 360 6.99 -11.29 15.94
N PRO A 361 6.04 -11.11 16.88
CA PRO A 361 4.72 -11.72 16.76
C PRO A 361 3.86 -11.04 15.69
N LYS A 362 4.10 -9.75 15.41
CA LYS A 362 3.33 -8.95 14.44
C LYS A 362 4.15 -8.60 13.21
N VAL A 363 3.56 -8.77 12.04
CA VAL A 363 4.18 -8.38 10.76
C VAL A 363 4.03 -6.89 10.49
N ASP A 364 4.99 -6.31 9.78
CA ASP A 364 4.99 -4.91 9.34
C ASP A 364 5.67 -4.82 7.97
N CYS A 365 5.32 -3.82 7.18
CA CYS A 365 5.98 -3.48 5.92
C CYS A 365 7.30 -2.71 6.13
N ALA A 366 7.68 -2.36 7.35
CA ALA A 366 8.97 -1.75 7.67
C ALA A 366 10.14 -2.75 7.56
N LEU A 367 11.32 -2.28 7.16
CA LEU A 367 12.53 -3.10 7.23
C LEU A 367 12.93 -3.22 8.71
N LEU A 368 13.11 -4.44 9.20
CA LEU A 368 13.37 -4.68 10.63
C LEU A 368 14.70 -4.10 11.09
N THR A 369 15.78 -4.41 10.38
CA THR A 369 17.14 -3.93 10.69
C THR A 369 18.07 -4.10 9.50
N HIS A 370 19.13 -3.29 9.47
CA HIS A 370 20.27 -3.45 8.57
C HIS A 370 21.33 -4.40 9.12
N ASN A 371 21.28 -4.71 10.42
CA ASN A 371 22.27 -5.56 11.08
C ASN A 371 21.95 -7.04 10.83
N ARG A 372 22.74 -7.69 9.97
CA ARG A 372 22.57 -9.11 9.64
C ARG A 372 22.84 -10.05 10.82
N TYR A 373 23.68 -9.65 11.78
CA TYR A 373 24.00 -10.47 12.94
C TYR A 373 22.79 -10.58 13.87
N LEU A 374 22.01 -9.51 14.00
CA LEU A 374 20.69 -9.60 14.65
C LEU A 374 19.78 -10.59 13.93
N LEU A 375 19.76 -10.58 12.58
CA LEU A 375 18.95 -11.54 11.83
C LEU A 375 19.41 -12.99 12.08
N PHE A 376 20.72 -13.23 12.20
CA PHE A 376 21.26 -14.55 12.57
C PHE A 376 20.82 -14.95 13.98
N PHE A 377 20.92 -14.04 14.94
CA PHE A 377 20.51 -14.28 16.32
C PHE A 377 19.03 -14.66 16.45
N ILE A 378 18.12 -13.85 15.89
CA ILE A 378 16.68 -14.09 16.02
C ILE A 378 16.18 -15.26 15.18
N SER A 379 16.83 -15.54 14.04
CA SER A 379 16.49 -16.73 13.25
C SER A 379 17.07 -18.00 13.86
N GLY A 380 18.20 -17.91 14.54
CA GLY A 380 19.05 -19.06 14.88
C GLY A 380 19.82 -19.64 13.69
N HIS A 381 19.76 -18.99 12.52
CA HIS A 381 20.48 -19.39 11.32
C HIS A 381 21.71 -18.49 11.14
N GLY A 382 22.86 -18.97 11.60
CA GLY A 382 24.10 -18.18 11.63
C GLY A 382 25.34 -19.04 11.81
N PRO A 383 26.50 -18.43 12.05
CA PRO A 383 27.76 -19.13 12.31
C PRO A 383 27.82 -19.69 13.75
N PHE A 384 26.80 -20.44 14.16
CA PHE A 384 26.70 -21.03 15.50
C PHE A 384 27.04 -22.52 15.45
N PRO A 385 27.90 -23.07 16.32
CA PRO A 385 28.24 -24.50 16.31
C PRO A 385 27.03 -25.43 16.29
N ALA A 386 26.04 -25.19 17.16
CA ALA A 386 24.80 -25.98 17.22
C ALA A 386 23.97 -25.92 15.93
N TYR A 387 24.14 -24.86 15.14
CA TYR A 387 23.49 -24.71 13.85
C TYR A 387 24.30 -25.36 12.72
N LEU A 388 25.62 -25.15 12.69
CA LEU A 388 26.52 -25.64 11.65
C LEU A 388 26.68 -27.17 11.67
N GLN A 389 26.63 -27.80 12.85
CA GLN A 389 26.69 -29.25 12.98
C GLN A 389 25.54 -29.95 12.24
N ARG A 390 24.36 -29.33 12.13
CA ARG A 390 23.20 -29.87 11.39
C ARG A 390 23.47 -30.09 9.88
N PHE A 391 24.53 -29.48 9.37
CA PHE A 391 24.97 -29.58 7.98
C PHE A 391 26.32 -30.31 7.85
N ASN A 392 26.78 -30.99 8.91
CA ASN A 392 28.07 -31.68 8.98
C ASN A 392 29.28 -30.78 8.71
N ASN A 393 29.16 -29.48 8.97
CA ASN A 393 30.27 -28.52 8.82
C ASN A 393 31.17 -28.48 10.07
N LEU A 394 30.67 -28.95 11.21
CA LEU A 394 31.40 -29.07 12.47
C LEU A 394 31.03 -30.40 13.12
N GLU A 395 31.95 -30.96 13.89
CA GLU A 395 31.77 -32.24 14.58
C GLU A 395 30.99 -32.08 15.90
N SER A 396 31.07 -30.90 16.54
CA SER A 396 30.46 -30.62 17.85
C SER A 396 29.47 -29.46 17.80
N THR A 397 28.42 -29.55 18.61
CA THR A 397 27.49 -28.44 18.91
C THR A 397 28.06 -27.41 19.87
N ASN A 398 29.20 -27.70 20.51
CA ASN A 398 29.65 -26.95 21.67
C ASN A 398 30.42 -25.69 21.27
N CYS A 399 30.27 -24.67 22.09
CA CYS A 399 31.15 -23.52 22.14
C CYS A 399 32.52 -23.95 22.70
N VAL A 400 33.56 -23.18 22.39
CA VAL A 400 34.92 -23.37 22.94
C VAL A 400 34.93 -23.33 24.48
N CYS A 401 34.01 -22.59 25.10
CA CYS A 401 33.88 -22.56 26.56
C CYS A 401 33.17 -23.79 27.16
N GLY A 402 32.81 -24.80 26.34
CA GLY A 402 32.12 -26.02 26.76
C GLY A 402 30.58 -25.94 26.81
N GLY A 403 29.98 -24.75 26.69
CA GLY A 403 28.52 -24.58 26.62
C GLY A 403 27.93 -24.96 25.25
N LEU A 404 26.60 -24.99 25.14
CA LEU A 404 25.93 -25.20 23.85
C LEU A 404 26.19 -23.99 22.93
N GLY A 405 26.77 -24.20 21.75
CA GLY A 405 27.10 -23.14 20.81
C GLY A 405 25.89 -22.65 20.00
N ASP A 406 24.85 -22.18 20.68
CA ASP A 406 23.65 -21.59 20.07
C ASP A 406 23.61 -20.06 20.24
N PRO A 407 22.70 -19.35 19.54
CA PRO A 407 22.67 -17.88 19.62
C PRO A 407 22.38 -17.34 21.02
N ASP A 408 21.59 -18.05 21.83
CA ASP A 408 21.20 -17.59 23.16
C ASP A 408 22.40 -17.68 24.12
N HIS A 409 23.16 -18.77 24.04
CA HIS A 409 24.40 -18.91 24.79
C HIS A 409 25.38 -17.77 24.50
N PHE A 410 25.62 -17.45 23.23
CA PHE A 410 26.54 -16.35 22.88
C PHE A 410 26.02 -14.97 23.31
N ALA A 411 24.71 -14.77 23.29
CA ALA A 411 24.09 -13.48 23.63
C ALA A 411 23.95 -13.24 25.14
N PHE A 412 23.89 -14.31 25.96
CA PHE A 412 23.49 -14.20 27.36
C PHE A 412 24.39 -14.93 28.36
N ASP A 413 25.05 -16.02 27.96
CA ASP A 413 25.59 -16.98 28.93
C ASP A 413 27.09 -17.29 28.73
N CYS A 414 27.67 -17.04 27.55
CA CYS A 414 29.05 -17.44 27.23
C CYS A 414 30.09 -16.53 27.92
N PRO A 415 30.99 -17.07 28.77
CA PRO A 415 32.01 -16.26 29.44
C PRO A 415 32.94 -15.50 28.48
N LEU A 416 33.22 -16.09 27.32
CA LEU A 416 34.09 -15.52 26.29
C LEU A 416 33.48 -14.31 25.57
N THR A 417 32.15 -14.12 25.68
CA THR A 417 31.43 -12.97 25.09
C THR A 417 30.79 -12.08 26.15
N SER A 418 31.21 -12.19 27.42
CA SER A 418 30.61 -11.49 28.56
C SER A 418 30.51 -9.97 28.39
N SER A 419 31.50 -9.34 27.76
CA SER A 419 31.48 -7.90 27.47
C SER A 419 30.43 -7.47 26.43
N LEU A 420 29.84 -8.42 25.71
CA LEU A 420 28.86 -8.20 24.64
C LEU A 420 27.47 -8.74 25.00
N HIS A 421 27.27 -9.20 26.24
CA HIS A 421 26.00 -9.79 26.65
C HIS A 421 24.88 -8.76 26.67
N PHE A 422 23.71 -9.20 26.22
CA PHE A 422 22.47 -8.48 26.48
C PHE A 422 21.86 -8.95 27.80
N VAL A 423 21.02 -8.11 28.40
CA VAL A 423 20.16 -8.55 29.50
C VAL A 423 19.18 -9.59 28.95
N LYS A 424 19.20 -10.81 29.51
CA LYS A 424 18.34 -11.92 29.09
C LYS A 424 16.87 -11.58 29.35
N PRO A 425 15.98 -11.58 28.33
CA PRO A 425 14.57 -11.31 28.54
C PRO A 425 13.84 -12.53 29.13
N SER A 426 12.76 -12.28 29.86
CA SER A 426 11.78 -13.34 30.16
C SER A 426 11.06 -13.76 28.87
N ASN A 427 10.54 -15.00 28.83
CA ASN A 427 9.88 -15.53 27.64
C ASN A 427 8.70 -14.67 27.16
N LEU A 428 7.91 -14.10 28.08
CA LEU A 428 6.77 -13.23 27.77
C LEU A 428 7.20 -11.87 27.19
N ASN A 429 8.40 -11.40 27.54
CA ASN A 429 8.88 -10.06 27.20
C ASN A 429 9.88 -10.04 26.03
N LYS A 430 10.12 -11.18 25.36
CA LYS A 430 11.05 -11.27 24.21
C LYS A 430 10.76 -10.23 23.13
N HIS A 431 9.49 -9.99 22.81
CA HIS A 431 9.10 -9.02 21.77
C HIS A 431 9.37 -7.56 22.19
N LEU A 432 9.06 -7.18 23.44
CA LEU A 432 9.32 -5.82 23.96
C LEU A 432 10.81 -5.56 24.06
N TRP A 433 11.55 -6.54 24.60
CA TRP A 433 13.00 -6.49 24.69
C TRP A 433 13.64 -6.28 23.31
N PHE A 434 13.22 -7.04 22.31
CA PHE A 434 13.77 -6.92 20.97
C PHE A 434 13.41 -5.58 20.31
N SER A 435 12.19 -5.07 20.53
CA SER A 435 11.79 -3.74 20.06
C SER A 435 12.69 -2.64 20.65
N ASN A 436 13.09 -2.76 21.92
CA ASN A 436 13.99 -1.80 22.56
C ASN A 436 15.41 -1.85 21.98
N ILE A 437 15.93 -3.05 21.69
CA ILE A 437 17.23 -3.20 21.01
C ILE A 437 17.24 -2.50 19.66
N LEU A 438 16.16 -2.64 18.87
CA LEU A 438 16.07 -1.99 17.56
C LEU A 438 16.04 -0.45 17.65
N LYS A 439 15.53 0.12 18.75
CA LYS A 439 15.47 1.56 18.98
C LYS A 439 16.81 2.12 19.48
N ASN A 440 17.54 1.36 20.29
CA ASN A 440 18.82 1.77 20.85
C ASN A 440 19.98 1.47 19.89
N ARG A 441 20.31 2.45 19.04
CA ARG A 441 21.42 2.33 18.08
C ARG A 441 22.81 2.24 18.72
N ILE A 442 22.95 2.61 19.99
CA ILE A 442 24.23 2.56 20.73
C ILE A 442 24.56 1.12 21.17
N SER A 443 23.57 0.24 21.26
CA SER A 443 23.74 -1.17 21.66
C SER A 443 23.89 -2.14 20.48
N LEU A 444 24.14 -1.65 19.26
CA LEU A 444 24.01 -2.42 18.01
C LEU A 444 25.24 -2.44 17.11
#